data_AF-A5LIF3-F1
#
_entry.id   AF-A5LIF3-F1
#
_cell.length_a   1.000
_cell.length_b   1.000
_cell.length_c   1.000
_cell.angle_alpha   90.00
_cell.angle_beta   90.00
_cell.angle_gamma   90.00
#
_symmetry.space_group_name_H-M   'P 1'
#
loop_
_entity.id
_entity.type
_entity.pdbx_description
1 polymer ?
#
loop_
_entity_poly.entity_id
_entity_poly.type
_entity_poly.pdbx_seq_one_letter_code
_entity_poly.pdbx_strand_id
1 'polypeptide(L)'
;YKVSGGLHGVGASVVNALSEWLEVYICRDGEKFYQRFENGGVPVTSLENKGATRKTGTTIRFKPDPSIFSMTKFNFETLSERLREAALLLKGFRIILVDERKETVKEEYQYDDGLVSFVEYLNEEKDTLHSVVSFEGSHSGIEADFAFQFNDGFAENILSFVNNVRTKDGGTHESGAKTAITRVFNDYARRAQLLKDKDKNLEGNDIREGFTAVISVRIPEELLQFEGQTKSKLGTSEARSAVDGIVAEQLSYFLEENPDVASMLIKKAIKAKEAREAARKAREDARSGKKKKRKDTLLSGKLTPAQSKNAQKNELYLVEGDSAGGSAK
;
A
#
# COMPACT_ATOMS: atom_id res chain seq x y z
N TYR A 1 -19.46 14.64 -0.26
CA TYR A 1 -18.94 14.39 1.11
C TYR A 1 -17.71 15.29 1.28
N LYS A 2 -17.31 15.73 2.48
CA LYS A 2 -16.09 16.59 2.60
C LYS A 2 -14.82 15.84 2.16
N VAL A 3 -14.73 14.57 2.55
CA VAL A 3 -13.69 13.63 2.13
C VAL A 3 -14.37 12.28 1.93
N SER A 4 -14.13 11.62 0.78
CA SER A 4 -14.66 10.29 0.49
C SER A 4 -13.74 9.57 -0.49
N GLY A 5 -13.55 8.26 -0.30
CA GLY A 5 -12.90 7.41 -1.30
C GLY A 5 -13.83 7.03 -2.46
N GLY A 6 -15.15 7.16 -2.28
CA GLY A 6 -16.17 6.78 -3.25
C GLY A 6 -16.60 7.94 -4.15
N LEU A 7 -15.93 8.09 -5.30
CA LEU A 7 -16.19 9.16 -6.28
C LEU A 7 -17.30 8.87 -7.30
N HIS A 8 -17.56 7.59 -7.60
CA HIS A 8 -18.31 7.23 -8.80
C HIS A 8 -19.77 6.83 -8.53
N GLY A 9 -20.18 6.68 -7.26
CA GLY A 9 -21.57 6.30 -6.89
C GLY A 9 -22.04 4.90 -7.31
N VAL A 10 -21.30 4.19 -8.18
CA VAL A 10 -21.71 2.90 -8.76
C VAL A 10 -21.36 1.67 -7.93
N GLY A 11 -20.59 1.82 -6.84
CA GLY A 11 -20.09 0.66 -6.08
C GLY A 11 -21.22 -0.22 -5.52
N ALA A 12 -22.20 0.39 -4.86
CA ALA A 12 -23.33 -0.33 -4.26
C ALA A 12 -24.26 -0.93 -5.31
N SER A 13 -24.45 -0.27 -6.46
CA SER A 13 -25.28 -0.81 -7.55
C SER A 13 -24.63 -2.03 -8.21
N VAL A 14 -23.30 -2.04 -8.34
CA VAL A 14 -22.58 -3.23 -8.85
C VAL A 14 -22.72 -4.40 -7.88
N VAL A 15 -22.58 -4.18 -6.57
CA VAL A 15 -22.81 -5.24 -5.57
C VAL A 15 -24.23 -5.80 -5.69
N ASN A 16 -25.23 -4.93 -5.83
CA ASN A 16 -26.63 -5.35 -6.01
C ASN A 16 -26.83 -6.16 -7.30
N ALA A 17 -26.26 -5.70 -8.42
CA ALA A 17 -26.39 -6.36 -9.71
C ALA A 17 -25.72 -7.74 -9.78
N LEU A 18 -24.68 -7.98 -8.96
CA LEU A 18 -23.91 -9.23 -8.94
C LEU A 18 -24.32 -10.17 -7.79
N SER A 19 -25.44 -9.88 -7.13
CA SER A 19 -25.96 -10.68 -6.02
C SER A 19 -27.20 -11.47 -6.44
N GLU A 20 -27.31 -12.71 -5.96
CA GLU A 20 -28.54 -13.51 -6.03
C GLU A 20 -29.68 -12.77 -5.31
N TRP A 21 -29.37 -12.23 -4.13
CA TRP A 21 -30.24 -11.34 -3.37
C TRP A 21 -29.43 -10.33 -2.56
N LEU A 22 -30.06 -9.19 -2.26
CA LEU A 22 -29.54 -8.15 -1.39
C LEU A 22 -30.66 -7.59 -0.50
N GLU A 23 -30.41 -7.48 0.79
CA GLU A 23 -31.29 -6.87 1.79
C GLU A 23 -30.66 -5.61 2.37
N VAL A 24 -31.45 -4.55 2.48
CA VAL A 24 -31.05 -3.30 3.12
C VAL A 24 -31.98 -3.01 4.29
N TYR A 25 -31.39 -2.72 5.45
CA TYR A 25 -32.09 -2.20 6.62
C TYR A 25 -31.54 -0.83 6.95
N ILE A 26 -32.41 0.17 7.08
CA ILE A 26 -32.01 1.57 7.37
C ILE A 26 -32.70 2.00 8.65
N CYS A 27 -31.96 2.44 9.66
CA CYS A 27 -32.50 3.08 10.85
C CYS A 27 -32.14 4.57 10.78
N ARG A 28 -33.13 5.44 10.57
CA ARG A 28 -32.94 6.88 10.40
C ARG A 28 -34.20 7.65 10.82
N ASP A 29 -34.02 8.84 11.39
CA ASP A 29 -35.10 9.75 11.76
C ASP A 29 -36.18 9.11 12.66
N GLY A 30 -35.76 8.18 13.54
CA GLY A 30 -36.65 7.47 14.47
C GLY A 30 -37.37 6.27 13.87
N GLU A 31 -37.15 5.95 12.60
CA GLU A 31 -37.83 4.86 11.89
C GLU A 31 -36.86 3.81 11.34
N LYS A 32 -37.35 2.57 11.21
CA LYS A 32 -36.63 1.45 10.60
C LYS A 32 -37.27 1.12 9.26
N PHE A 33 -36.46 1.04 8.21
CA PHE A 33 -36.88 0.67 6.86
C PHE A 33 -36.25 -0.65 6.43
N TYR A 34 -36.92 -1.37 5.53
CA TYR A 34 -36.44 -2.59 4.91
C TYR A 34 -36.75 -2.60 3.40
N GLN A 35 -35.80 -3.08 2.61
CA GLN A 35 -36.03 -3.39 1.20
C GLN A 35 -35.19 -4.59 0.77
N ARG A 36 -35.76 -5.41 -0.12
CA ARG A 36 -35.10 -6.58 -0.72
C ARG A 36 -35.03 -6.47 -2.23
N PHE A 37 -33.89 -6.89 -2.78
CA PHE A 37 -33.61 -6.97 -4.20
C PHE A 37 -33.18 -8.39 -4.57
N GLU A 38 -33.55 -8.84 -5.77
CA GLU A 38 -33.19 -10.14 -6.35
C GLU A 38 -32.93 -10.00 -7.86
N ASN A 39 -32.45 -11.07 -8.51
CA ASN A 39 -32.31 -11.14 -9.97
C ASN A 39 -31.52 -9.97 -10.58
N GLY A 40 -30.34 -9.67 -10.01
CA GLY A 40 -29.50 -8.57 -10.50
C GLY A 40 -30.00 -7.19 -10.08
N GLY A 41 -30.63 -7.08 -8.91
CA GLY A 41 -30.97 -5.80 -8.29
C GLY A 41 -32.40 -5.31 -8.55
N VAL A 42 -33.30 -6.18 -8.99
CA VAL A 42 -34.73 -5.88 -9.14
C VAL A 42 -35.38 -5.85 -7.76
N PRO A 43 -36.09 -4.77 -7.38
CA PRO A 43 -36.76 -4.68 -6.09
C PRO A 43 -37.91 -5.70 -5.99
N VAL A 44 -37.86 -6.54 -4.97
CA VAL A 44 -38.93 -7.51 -4.65
C VAL A 44 -40.02 -6.86 -3.81
N THR A 45 -39.63 -5.88 -2.99
CA THR A 45 -40.54 -5.09 -2.16
C THR A 45 -40.33 -3.60 -2.45
N SER A 46 -41.33 -2.78 -2.12
CA SER A 46 -41.10 -1.35 -1.90
C SER A 46 -40.23 -1.14 -0.65
N LEU A 47 -39.83 0.10 -0.38
CA LEU A 47 -39.21 0.45 0.89
C LEU A 47 -40.26 0.42 2.01
N GLU A 48 -40.20 -0.62 2.84
CA GLU A 48 -41.19 -0.87 3.88
C GLU A 48 -40.76 -0.23 5.20
N ASN A 49 -41.66 0.54 5.85
CA ASN A 49 -41.47 0.99 7.21
C ASN A 49 -41.77 -0.17 8.19
N LYS A 50 -40.77 -0.56 8.96
CA LYS A 50 -40.78 -1.64 9.97
C LYS A 50 -41.00 -1.13 11.40
N GLY A 51 -41.37 0.14 11.54
CA GLY A 51 -41.74 0.78 12.81
C GLY A 51 -40.62 1.63 13.43
N ALA A 52 -40.90 2.13 14.63
CA ALA A 52 -40.02 3.06 15.34
C ALA A 52 -38.75 2.38 15.88
N THR A 53 -37.65 3.14 15.90
CA THR A 53 -36.37 2.72 16.47
C THR A 53 -35.65 3.92 17.10
N ARG A 54 -34.87 3.64 18.15
CA ARG A 54 -33.96 4.64 18.76
C ARG A 54 -32.54 4.56 18.20
N LYS A 55 -32.25 3.55 17.37
CA LYS A 55 -30.92 3.34 16.76
C LYS A 55 -30.81 4.11 15.45
N THR A 56 -29.59 4.41 15.04
CA THR A 56 -29.26 4.93 13.70
C THR A 56 -28.23 4.03 13.05
N GLY A 57 -28.30 3.89 11.73
CA GLY A 57 -27.31 3.14 10.95
C GLY A 57 -27.93 2.34 9.82
N THR A 58 -27.08 1.69 9.04
CA THR A 58 -27.47 0.90 7.87
C THR A 58 -26.87 -0.49 7.98
N THR A 59 -27.66 -1.51 7.67
CA THR A 59 -27.20 -2.89 7.54
C THR A 59 -27.45 -3.35 6.12
N ILE A 60 -26.41 -3.86 5.46
CA ILE A 60 -26.48 -4.44 4.13
C ILE A 60 -26.12 -5.92 4.26
N ARG A 61 -26.97 -6.79 3.71
CA ARG A 61 -26.72 -8.24 3.61
C ARG A 61 -26.88 -8.63 2.16
N PHE A 62 -25.98 -9.42 1.63
CA PHE A 62 -26.08 -9.89 0.25
C PHE A 62 -25.48 -11.29 0.11
N LYS A 63 -25.92 -11.99 -0.94
CA LYS A 63 -25.35 -13.28 -1.33
C LYS A 63 -24.87 -13.18 -2.78
N PRO A 64 -23.57 -13.41 -3.05
CA PRO A 64 -23.03 -13.40 -4.41
C PRO A 64 -23.75 -14.41 -5.31
N ASP A 65 -24.00 -14.05 -6.56
CA ASP A 65 -24.66 -14.91 -7.54
C ASP A 65 -23.71 -16.04 -8.03
N PRO A 66 -24.02 -17.33 -7.81
CA PRO A 66 -23.18 -18.44 -8.25
C PRO A 66 -23.19 -18.67 -9.76
N SER A 67 -24.12 -18.07 -10.52
CA SER A 67 -24.11 -18.09 -11.98
C SER A 67 -23.04 -17.16 -12.58
N ILE A 68 -22.63 -16.15 -11.82
CA ILE A 68 -21.61 -15.16 -12.21
C ILE A 68 -20.25 -15.52 -11.63
N PHE A 69 -20.20 -15.90 -10.34
CA PHE A 69 -18.95 -16.18 -9.65
C PHE A 69 -18.66 -17.68 -9.55
N SER A 70 -17.48 -18.10 -10.00
CA SER A 70 -16.98 -19.48 -9.82
C SER A 70 -16.72 -19.85 -8.35
N MET A 71 -16.53 -18.84 -7.48
CA MET A 71 -16.33 -19.01 -6.05
C MET A 71 -17.14 -17.97 -5.27
N THR A 72 -18.10 -18.44 -4.47
CA THR A 72 -18.97 -17.59 -3.64
C THR A 72 -18.65 -17.66 -2.15
N LYS A 73 -17.62 -18.44 -1.78
CA LYS A 73 -17.15 -18.57 -0.40
C LYS A 73 -16.14 -17.47 -0.10
N PHE A 74 -16.46 -16.60 0.86
CA PHE A 74 -15.53 -15.59 1.34
C PHE A 74 -14.36 -16.22 2.11
N ASN A 75 -13.15 -15.68 1.92
CA ASN A 75 -11.98 -16.05 2.71
C ASN A 75 -11.94 -15.19 3.99
N PHE A 76 -11.94 -15.82 5.16
CA PHE A 76 -11.95 -15.11 6.44
C PHE A 76 -10.66 -14.30 6.65
N GLU A 77 -9.51 -14.91 6.37
CA GLU A 77 -8.19 -14.29 6.54
C GLU A 77 -8.05 -13.03 5.69
N THR A 78 -8.46 -13.10 4.43
CA THR A 78 -8.45 -11.93 3.53
C THR A 78 -9.34 -10.79 4.03
N LEU A 79 -10.49 -11.11 4.65
CA LEU A 79 -11.36 -10.10 5.25
C LEU A 79 -10.77 -9.56 6.55
N SER A 80 -10.23 -10.42 7.41
CA SER A 80 -9.55 -10.07 8.67
C SER A 80 -8.41 -9.09 8.41
N GLU A 81 -7.50 -9.42 7.49
CA GLU A 81 -6.38 -8.57 7.09
C GLU A 81 -6.89 -7.20 6.60
N ARG A 82 -7.87 -7.19 5.69
CA ARG A 82 -8.38 -5.94 5.10
C ARG A 82 -9.10 -5.06 6.11
N LEU A 83 -9.85 -5.66 7.04
CA LEU A 83 -10.57 -4.94 8.09
C LEU A 83 -9.61 -4.43 9.18
N ARG A 84 -8.57 -5.19 9.51
CA ARG A 84 -7.49 -4.75 10.40
C ARG A 84 -6.77 -3.52 9.83
N GLU A 85 -6.37 -3.56 8.56
CA GLU A 85 -5.79 -2.39 7.86
C GLU A 85 -6.71 -1.17 7.93
N ALA A 86 -8.01 -1.36 7.71
CA ALA A 86 -8.99 -0.28 7.75
C ALA A 86 -9.13 0.34 9.14
N ALA A 87 -9.10 -0.48 10.21
CA ALA A 87 -9.13 0.01 11.59
C ALA A 87 -7.85 0.78 11.96
N LEU A 88 -6.69 0.34 11.46
CA LEU A 88 -5.40 1.02 11.68
C LEU A 88 -5.35 2.41 11.03
N LEU A 89 -6.04 2.61 9.91
CA LEU A 89 -6.15 3.92 9.25
C LEU A 89 -7.13 4.87 9.94
N LEU A 90 -8.05 4.35 10.75
CA LEU A 90 -9.16 5.09 11.34
C LEU A 90 -9.08 5.05 12.87
N LYS A 91 -8.38 6.02 13.46
CA LYS A 91 -8.22 6.13 14.92
C LYS A 91 -9.56 6.01 15.65
N GLY A 92 -9.64 5.07 16.59
CA GLY A 92 -10.83 4.81 17.41
C GLY A 92 -12.01 4.15 16.68
N PHE A 93 -11.86 3.77 15.41
CA PHE A 93 -12.92 3.08 14.68
C PHE A 93 -12.92 1.59 15.00
N ARG A 94 -14.01 1.13 15.63
CA ARG A 94 -14.19 -0.26 16.02
C ARG A 94 -14.81 -1.08 14.89
N ILE A 95 -14.10 -2.11 14.46
CA ILE A 95 -14.57 -3.09 13.47
C ILE A 95 -14.68 -4.46 14.13
N ILE A 96 -15.80 -5.15 13.91
CA ILE A 96 -16.05 -6.50 14.41
C ILE A 96 -16.28 -7.41 13.20
N LEU A 97 -15.45 -8.44 13.05
CA LEU A 97 -15.60 -9.49 12.05
C LEU A 97 -16.08 -10.77 12.75
N VAL A 98 -17.17 -11.37 12.24
CA VAL A 98 -17.76 -12.60 12.79
C VAL A 98 -17.94 -13.61 11.65
N ASP A 99 -17.44 -14.84 11.85
CA ASP A 99 -17.68 -15.97 10.96
C ASP A 99 -18.61 -16.99 11.63
N GLU A 100 -19.80 -17.16 11.05
CA GLU A 100 -20.85 -18.05 11.56
C GLU A 100 -20.90 -19.41 10.83
N ARG A 101 -19.95 -19.72 9.95
CA ARG A 101 -19.99 -20.95 9.11
C ARG A 101 -19.64 -22.24 9.86
N LYS A 102 -18.87 -22.15 10.94
CA LYS A 102 -18.44 -23.26 11.81
C LYS A 102 -18.66 -22.86 13.28
N GLU A 103 -17.75 -23.23 14.19
CA GLU A 103 -17.65 -22.56 15.48
C GLU A 103 -17.42 -21.07 15.24
N THR A 104 -18.15 -20.24 16.00
CA THR A 104 -18.14 -18.80 15.81
C THR A 104 -16.76 -18.24 16.09
N VAL A 105 -16.09 -17.75 15.05
CA VAL A 105 -14.84 -16.99 15.18
C VAL A 105 -15.21 -15.51 15.19
N LYS A 106 -14.71 -14.78 16.19
CA LYS A 106 -14.91 -13.34 16.33
C LYS A 106 -13.57 -12.65 16.48
N GLU A 107 -13.29 -11.71 15.59
CA GLU A 107 -12.16 -10.78 15.70
C GLU A 107 -12.67 -9.35 15.84
N GLU A 108 -11.95 -8.55 16.61
CA GLU A 108 -12.30 -7.18 16.92
C GLU A 108 -11.05 -6.31 16.78
N TYR A 109 -11.17 -5.23 16.00
CA TYR A 109 -10.09 -4.29 15.74
C TYR A 109 -10.51 -2.89 16.16
N GLN A 110 -9.70 -2.27 17.00
CA GLN A 110 -9.80 -0.87 17.37
C GLN A 110 -8.40 -0.41 17.76
N TYR A 111 -7.91 0.65 17.12
CA TYR A 111 -6.57 1.18 17.36
C TYR A 111 -6.67 2.68 17.60
N ASP A 112 -6.15 3.15 18.72
CA ASP A 112 -6.20 4.55 19.09
C ASP A 112 -4.98 5.32 18.55
N ASP A 113 -3.83 4.64 18.40
CA ASP A 113 -2.58 5.23 17.92
C ASP A 113 -2.45 5.25 16.37
N GLY A 114 -3.44 4.71 15.66
CA GLY A 114 -3.58 4.79 14.20
C GLY A 114 -2.36 4.24 13.44
N LEU A 115 -1.69 5.12 12.66
CA LEU A 115 -0.57 4.72 11.82
C LEU A 115 0.63 4.20 12.61
N VAL A 116 0.78 4.57 13.88
CA VAL A 116 1.84 4.03 14.75
C VAL A 116 1.69 2.52 14.88
N SER A 117 0.51 2.06 15.32
CA SER A 117 0.19 0.63 15.41
C SER A 117 0.30 -0.07 14.06
N PHE A 118 0.07 0.64 12.95
CA PHE A 118 0.19 0.05 11.62
C PHE A 118 1.65 -0.25 11.28
N VAL A 119 2.56 0.69 11.53
CA VAL A 119 3.98 0.46 11.28
C VAL A 119 4.54 -0.62 12.22
N GLU A 120 4.11 -0.66 13.48
CA GLU A 120 4.47 -1.73 14.42
C GLU A 120 4.03 -3.10 13.91
N TYR A 121 2.77 -3.21 13.45
CA TYR A 121 2.25 -4.43 12.85
C TYR A 121 3.07 -4.87 11.62
N LEU A 122 3.48 -3.94 10.76
CA LEU A 122 4.30 -4.26 9.58
C LEU A 122 5.76 -4.66 9.91
N ASN A 123 6.19 -4.45 11.16
CA ASN A 123 7.53 -4.76 11.65
C ASN A 123 7.52 -5.81 12.77
N GLU A 124 6.40 -6.47 13.07
CA GLU A 124 6.26 -7.43 14.17
C GLU A 124 7.32 -8.55 14.15
N GLU A 125 7.76 -8.97 12.96
CA GLU A 125 8.78 -10.01 12.77
C GLU A 125 10.19 -9.46 12.41
N LYS A 126 10.48 -8.19 12.67
CA LYS A 126 11.74 -7.54 12.27
C LYS A 126 12.42 -6.83 13.45
N ASP A 127 13.75 -6.77 13.42
CA ASP A 127 14.51 -6.02 14.41
C ASP A 127 14.50 -4.52 14.06
N THR A 128 13.77 -3.74 14.87
CA THR A 128 13.59 -2.30 14.65
C THR A 128 14.79 -1.49 15.17
N LEU A 129 15.18 -0.44 14.45
CA LEU A 129 16.35 0.38 14.80
C LEU A 129 16.02 1.56 15.73
N HIS A 130 14.75 1.96 15.78
CA HIS A 130 14.24 3.05 16.63
C HIS A 130 12.72 2.91 16.81
N SER A 131 12.13 3.65 17.75
CA SER A 131 10.68 3.72 17.93
C SER A 131 9.98 4.33 16.72
N VAL A 132 8.72 3.95 16.47
CA VAL A 132 7.95 4.51 15.35
C VAL A 132 7.86 6.03 15.46
N VAL A 133 8.12 6.70 14.34
CA VAL A 133 7.97 8.14 14.22
C VAL A 133 6.69 8.39 13.46
N SER A 134 5.83 9.25 13.99
CA SER A 134 4.60 9.67 13.31
C SER A 134 4.44 11.17 13.38
N PHE A 135 3.96 11.75 12.28
CA PHE A 135 3.58 13.15 12.22
C PHE A 135 2.36 13.33 11.33
N GLU A 136 1.62 14.39 11.62
CA GLU A 136 0.42 14.81 10.90
C GLU A 136 0.64 16.23 10.40
N GLY A 137 0.07 16.57 9.25
CA GLY A 137 0.13 17.91 8.72
C GLY A 137 -0.97 18.20 7.72
N SER A 138 -1.15 19.48 7.42
CA SER A 138 -2.05 19.91 6.35
C SER A 138 -1.40 20.99 5.52
N HIS A 139 -1.53 20.89 4.20
CA HIS A 139 -1.03 21.90 3.28
C HIS A 139 -1.99 22.05 2.10
N SER A 140 -2.42 23.28 1.82
CA SER A 140 -3.34 23.59 0.71
C SER A 140 -4.63 22.75 0.72
N GLY A 141 -5.19 22.49 1.91
CA GLY A 141 -6.42 21.71 2.08
C GLY A 141 -6.25 20.18 1.96
N ILE A 142 -5.04 19.70 1.70
CA ILE A 142 -4.69 18.27 1.75
C ILE A 142 -4.09 17.97 3.12
N GLU A 143 -4.67 17.01 3.83
CA GLU A 143 -4.13 16.50 5.09
C GLU A 143 -3.30 15.25 4.81
N ALA A 144 -2.20 15.07 5.54
CA ALA A 144 -1.34 13.91 5.44
C ALA A 144 -0.96 13.41 6.84
N ASP A 145 -1.19 12.14 7.08
CA ASP A 145 -0.64 11.40 8.20
C ASP A 145 0.48 10.51 7.66
N PHE A 146 1.63 10.54 8.32
CA PHE A 146 2.79 9.73 7.95
C PHE A 146 3.34 9.07 9.21
N ALA A 147 3.63 7.78 9.12
CA ALA A 147 4.38 7.07 10.14
C ALA A 147 5.45 6.21 9.49
N PHE A 148 6.61 6.09 10.12
CA PHE A 148 7.70 5.28 9.62
C PHE A 148 8.57 4.70 10.73
N GLN A 149 9.28 3.63 10.37
CA GLN A 149 10.29 3.00 11.21
C GLN A 149 11.29 2.25 10.34
N PHE A 150 12.56 2.38 10.69
CA PHE A 150 13.63 1.57 10.10
C PHE A 150 13.81 0.25 10.85
N ASN A 151 14.09 -0.80 10.09
CA ASN A 151 14.51 -2.11 10.58
C ASN A 151 15.87 -2.50 9.99
N ASP A 152 16.41 -3.61 10.48
CA ASP A 152 17.68 -4.19 10.06
C ASP A 152 17.67 -4.84 8.67
N GLY A 153 16.48 -5.00 8.08
CA GLY A 153 16.29 -5.59 6.77
C GLY A 153 16.78 -4.75 5.59
N PHE A 154 16.61 -5.33 4.40
CA PHE A 154 16.99 -4.70 3.12
C PHE A 154 15.82 -4.14 2.33
N ALA A 155 14.62 -4.68 2.55
CA ALA A 155 13.44 -4.34 1.76
C ALA A 155 12.83 -2.99 2.19
N GLU A 156 12.47 -2.17 1.21
CA GLU A 156 11.56 -1.05 1.39
C GLU A 156 10.12 -1.58 1.43
N ASN A 157 9.34 -1.14 2.43
CA ASN A 157 7.92 -1.40 2.50
C ASN A 157 7.14 -0.11 2.76
N ILE A 158 6.63 0.52 1.71
CA ILE A 158 5.81 1.73 1.81
C ILE A 158 4.37 1.39 1.41
N LEU A 159 3.44 1.57 2.35
CA LEU A 159 2.02 1.49 2.07
C LEU A 159 1.43 2.89 1.98
N SER A 160 0.72 3.17 0.89
CA SER A 160 0.15 4.49 0.63
C SER A 160 -1.37 4.40 0.45
N PHE A 161 -2.07 5.40 0.99
CA PHE A 161 -3.52 5.48 1.06
C PHE A 161 -4.00 6.89 0.74
N VAL A 162 -5.13 6.98 0.03
CA VAL A 162 -5.81 8.23 -0.29
C VAL A 162 -7.28 8.06 0.07
N ASN A 163 -7.79 8.87 0.99
CA ASN A 163 -9.17 8.79 1.48
C ASN A 163 -9.57 7.34 1.86
N ASN A 164 -8.68 6.64 2.59
CA ASN A 164 -8.79 5.24 3.03
C ASN A 164 -8.74 4.18 1.90
N VAL A 165 -8.46 4.59 0.66
CA VAL A 165 -8.25 3.68 -0.47
C VAL A 165 -6.76 3.42 -0.65
N ARG A 166 -6.38 2.14 -0.72
CA ARG A 166 -4.97 1.75 -0.89
C ARG A 166 -4.52 2.02 -2.33
N THR A 167 -3.43 2.78 -2.48
CA THR A 167 -2.79 3.05 -3.77
C THR A 167 -1.64 2.08 -4.01
N LYS A 168 -1.95 0.88 -4.51
CA LYS A 168 -0.98 -0.21 -4.70
C LYS A 168 0.17 0.13 -5.66
N ASP A 169 -0.08 1.01 -6.62
CA ASP A 169 0.89 1.46 -7.61
C ASP A 169 1.49 2.83 -7.21
N GLY A 170 1.25 3.28 -5.99
CA GLY A 170 1.74 4.53 -5.42
C GLY A 170 1.05 5.77 -5.98
N GLY A 171 1.82 6.80 -6.33
CA GLY A 171 1.28 8.03 -6.90
C GLY A 171 2.08 9.27 -6.54
N THR A 172 1.45 10.42 -6.76
CA THR A 172 2.03 11.74 -6.52
C THR A 172 2.39 11.99 -5.05
N HIS A 173 1.53 11.60 -4.12
CA HIS A 173 1.76 11.67 -2.66
C HIS A 173 2.99 10.87 -2.23
N GLU A 174 3.09 9.61 -2.67
CA GLU A 174 4.23 8.75 -2.36
C GLU A 174 5.53 9.28 -2.97
N SER A 175 5.47 9.78 -4.21
CA SER A 175 6.62 10.41 -4.87
C SER A 175 7.09 11.66 -4.14
N GLY A 176 6.17 12.46 -3.60
CA GLY A 176 6.46 13.61 -2.74
C GLY A 176 7.21 13.20 -1.47
N ALA A 177 6.68 12.23 -0.71
CA ALA A 177 7.34 11.70 0.48
C ALA A 177 8.75 11.15 0.17
N LYS A 178 8.89 10.30 -0.85
CA LYS A 178 10.19 9.71 -1.25
C LYS A 178 11.22 10.79 -1.62
N THR A 179 10.78 11.86 -2.29
CA THR A 179 11.63 13.00 -2.66
C THR A 179 12.08 13.76 -1.41
N ALA A 180 11.14 14.11 -0.53
CA ALA A 180 11.41 14.81 0.72
C ALA A 180 12.38 14.04 1.62
N ILE A 181 12.15 12.74 1.83
CA ILE A 181 13.04 11.87 2.63
C ILE A 181 14.45 11.91 2.06
N THR A 182 14.60 11.72 0.75
CA THR A 182 15.92 11.70 0.10
C THR A 182 16.65 13.04 0.27
N ARG A 183 15.95 14.15 0.11
CA ARG A 183 16.51 15.51 0.26
C ARG A 183 16.93 15.76 1.70
N VAL A 184 16.03 15.58 2.67
CA VAL A 184 16.27 15.87 4.09
C VAL A 184 17.42 15.04 4.67
N PHE A 185 17.49 13.75 4.36
CA PHE A 185 18.60 12.91 4.82
C PHE A 185 19.95 13.36 4.28
N ASN A 186 20.02 13.76 3.00
CA ASN A 186 21.25 14.28 2.41
C ASN A 186 21.62 15.63 3.04
N ASP A 187 20.67 16.54 3.20
CA ASP A 187 20.89 17.86 3.79
C ASP A 187 21.39 17.75 5.23
N TYR A 188 20.80 16.86 6.03
CA TYR A 188 21.28 16.58 7.39
C TYR A 188 22.68 15.93 7.37
N ALA A 189 22.91 14.93 6.51
CA ALA A 189 24.21 14.26 6.42
C ALA A 189 25.36 15.22 6.08
N ARG A 190 25.11 16.23 5.24
CA ARG A 190 26.06 17.31 4.92
C ARG A 190 26.30 18.22 6.11
N ARG A 191 25.23 18.74 6.72
CA ARG A 191 25.32 19.67 7.86
C ARG A 191 26.01 19.03 9.07
N ALA A 192 25.70 17.76 9.35
CA ALA A 192 26.33 16.98 10.41
C ALA A 192 27.73 16.45 10.05
N GLN A 193 28.26 16.79 8.86
CA GLN A 193 29.58 16.37 8.36
C GLN A 193 29.78 14.84 8.29
N LEU A 194 28.69 14.08 8.21
CA LEU A 194 28.70 12.62 8.03
C LEU A 194 28.98 12.23 6.58
N LEU A 195 28.69 13.13 5.63
CA LEU A 195 29.00 13.00 4.22
C LEU A 195 29.89 14.17 3.77
N LYS A 196 31.11 13.88 3.29
CA LYS A 196 32.08 14.92 2.91
C LYS A 196 31.67 15.60 1.63
N ASP A 197 31.92 16.91 1.48
CA ASP A 197 31.53 17.72 0.30
C ASP A 197 31.86 17.10 -1.07
N LYS A 198 32.95 16.35 -1.16
CA LYS A 198 33.38 15.67 -2.40
C LYS A 198 32.64 14.37 -2.70
N ASP A 199 32.05 13.74 -1.68
CA ASP A 199 31.33 12.48 -1.83
C ASP A 199 30.01 12.73 -2.57
N LYS A 200 29.58 11.77 -3.40
CA LYS A 200 28.26 11.83 -4.02
C LYS A 200 27.16 11.71 -2.96
N ASN A 201 26.02 12.36 -3.21
CA ASN A 201 24.81 12.19 -2.40
C ASN A 201 24.38 10.72 -2.34
N LEU A 202 23.68 10.38 -1.25
CA LEU A 202 23.01 9.11 -1.09
C LEU A 202 21.81 9.05 -2.05
N GLU A 203 21.64 7.92 -2.75
CA GLU A 203 20.45 7.70 -3.56
C GLU A 203 19.26 7.33 -2.66
N GLY A 204 18.04 7.58 -3.12
CA GLY A 204 16.84 7.30 -2.32
C GLY A 204 16.74 5.84 -1.87
N ASN A 205 17.22 4.90 -2.70
CA ASN A 205 17.24 3.47 -2.36
C ASN A 205 18.30 3.14 -1.29
N ASP A 206 19.40 3.90 -1.23
CA ASP A 206 20.41 3.74 -0.18
C ASP A 206 19.81 4.15 1.18
N ILE A 207 19.01 5.23 1.18
CA ILE A 207 18.36 5.76 2.38
C ILE A 207 17.22 4.86 2.83
N ARG A 208 16.40 4.33 1.91
CA ARG A 208 15.18 3.58 2.24
C ARG A 208 15.38 2.06 2.36
N GLU A 209 16.61 1.61 2.50
CA GLU A 209 16.91 0.21 2.79
C GLU A 209 16.47 -0.16 4.21
N GLY A 210 15.55 -1.12 4.34
CA GLY A 210 14.95 -1.49 5.63
C GLY A 210 13.93 -0.47 6.13
N PHE A 211 13.39 0.36 5.24
CA PHE A 211 12.42 1.40 5.58
C PHE A 211 10.99 0.89 5.48
N THR A 212 10.25 0.95 6.58
CA THR A 212 8.80 0.68 6.58
C THR A 212 8.05 1.97 6.88
N ALA A 213 7.08 2.31 6.03
CA ALA A 213 6.27 3.51 6.25
C ALA A 213 4.83 3.34 5.76
N VAL A 214 3.93 4.07 6.42
CA VAL A 214 2.55 4.23 6.01
C VAL A 214 2.26 5.70 5.76
N ILE A 215 1.67 5.99 4.59
CA ILE A 215 1.29 7.34 4.16
C ILE A 215 -0.21 7.34 3.94
N SER A 216 -0.96 8.18 4.66
CA SER A 216 -2.40 8.34 4.48
C SER A 216 -2.70 9.81 4.19
N VAL A 217 -3.23 10.10 3.00
CA VAL A 217 -3.63 11.46 2.64
C VAL A 217 -5.15 11.59 2.55
N ARG A 218 -5.67 12.73 3.00
CA ARG A 218 -7.07 13.12 2.86
C ARG A 218 -7.13 14.29 1.89
N ILE A 219 -7.70 14.04 0.71
CA ILE A 219 -7.77 14.99 -0.39
C ILE A 219 -9.24 15.37 -0.63
N PRO A 220 -9.56 16.66 -0.75
CA PRO A 220 -10.89 17.13 -1.12
C PRO A 220 -11.37 16.54 -2.45
N GLU A 221 -12.67 16.28 -2.55
CA GLU A 221 -13.28 15.61 -3.70
C GLU A 221 -13.04 16.37 -5.02
N GLU A 222 -12.99 17.70 -4.96
CA GLU A 222 -12.71 18.59 -6.09
C GLU A 222 -11.28 18.50 -6.64
N LEU A 223 -10.32 18.04 -5.83
CA LEU A 223 -8.92 17.87 -6.23
C LEU A 223 -8.57 16.41 -6.56
N LEU A 224 -9.42 15.45 -6.14
CA LEU A 224 -9.07 14.04 -6.14
C LEU A 224 -9.11 13.43 -7.55
N GLN A 225 -7.96 12.96 -8.01
CA GLN A 225 -7.79 12.37 -9.34
C GLN A 225 -6.92 11.12 -9.25
N PHE A 226 -7.45 9.97 -9.68
CA PHE A 226 -6.71 8.72 -9.79
C PHE A 226 -6.39 8.40 -11.26
N GLU A 227 -5.30 7.66 -11.48
CA GLU A 227 -5.03 7.06 -12.78
C GLU A 227 -5.92 5.80 -12.94
N GLY A 228 -7.03 5.95 -13.66
CA GLY A 228 -7.95 4.84 -13.96
C GLY A 228 -8.92 4.47 -12.82
N GLN A 229 -9.80 3.52 -13.12
CA GLN A 229 -10.94 3.17 -12.25
C GLN A 229 -10.56 2.37 -11.00
N THR A 230 -9.49 1.58 -11.08
CA THR A 230 -9.01 0.74 -9.98
C THR A 230 -8.49 1.54 -8.79
N LYS A 231 -8.30 2.86 -8.95
CA LYS A 231 -7.77 3.78 -7.93
C LYS A 231 -6.45 3.30 -7.34
N SER A 232 -5.66 2.57 -8.14
CA SER A 232 -4.40 1.99 -7.70
C SER A 232 -3.27 3.00 -7.66
N LYS A 233 -3.40 4.12 -8.39
CA LYS A 233 -2.39 5.19 -8.43
C LYS A 233 -3.01 6.58 -8.35
N LEU A 234 -2.48 7.44 -7.48
CA LEU A 234 -2.90 8.84 -7.36
C LEU A 234 -2.26 9.70 -8.45
N GLY A 235 -3.08 10.49 -9.14
CA GLY A 235 -2.66 11.47 -10.17
C GLY A 235 -2.76 12.94 -9.75
N THR A 236 -3.40 13.27 -8.61
CA THR A 236 -3.51 14.66 -8.11
C THR A 236 -2.12 15.29 -7.90
N SER A 237 -1.78 16.31 -8.67
CA SER A 237 -0.43 16.89 -8.69
C SER A 237 -0.06 17.62 -7.40
N GLU A 238 -1.03 18.29 -6.80
CA GLU A 238 -0.95 19.09 -5.58
C GLU A 238 -0.60 18.24 -4.36
N ALA A 239 -0.99 16.96 -4.38
CA ALA A 239 -0.66 16.02 -3.32
C ALA A 239 0.86 15.80 -3.21
N ARG A 240 1.62 15.94 -4.32
CA ARG A 240 3.08 15.82 -4.30
C ARG A 240 3.72 16.92 -3.47
N SER A 241 3.39 18.18 -3.74
CA SER A 241 3.97 19.32 -3.03
C SER A 241 3.51 19.40 -1.59
N ALA A 242 2.23 19.09 -1.32
CA ALA A 242 1.69 19.05 0.04
C ALA A 242 2.44 18.03 0.91
N VAL A 243 2.56 16.78 0.44
CA VAL A 243 3.25 15.72 1.19
C VAL A 243 4.76 15.98 1.28
N ASP A 244 5.39 16.47 0.20
CA ASP A 244 6.82 16.83 0.25
C ASP A 244 7.11 17.87 1.34
N GLY A 245 6.29 18.93 1.43
CA GLY A 245 6.44 19.97 2.44
C GLY A 245 6.28 19.45 3.87
N ILE A 246 5.18 18.73 4.14
CA ILE A 246 4.89 18.18 5.47
C ILE A 246 5.99 17.21 5.92
N VAL A 247 6.35 16.25 5.05
CA VAL A 247 7.39 15.27 5.37
C VAL A 247 8.74 15.95 5.54
N ALA A 248 9.09 16.91 4.68
CA ALA A 248 10.39 17.55 4.76
C ALA A 248 10.58 18.34 6.05
N GLU A 249 9.56 19.10 6.47
CA GLU A 249 9.59 19.87 7.70
C GLU A 249 9.69 18.94 8.93
N GLN A 250 8.75 18.01 9.07
CA GLN A 250 8.66 17.15 10.26
C GLN A 250 9.84 16.20 10.37
N LEU A 251 10.31 15.64 9.25
CA LEU A 251 11.49 14.78 9.25
C LEU A 251 12.76 15.58 9.59
N SER A 252 12.85 16.85 9.18
CA SER A 252 13.98 17.69 9.56
C SER A 252 14.02 17.91 11.07
N TYR A 253 12.88 18.24 11.69
CA TYR A 253 12.80 18.35 13.16
C TYR A 253 13.19 17.05 13.85
N PHE A 254 12.65 15.91 13.40
CA PHE A 254 12.99 14.62 13.98
C PHE A 254 14.50 14.32 13.97
N LEU A 255 15.18 14.56 12.84
CA LEU A 255 16.63 14.30 12.73
C LEU A 255 17.46 15.24 13.62
N GLU A 256 17.04 16.50 13.79
CA GLU A 256 17.71 17.46 14.69
C GLU A 256 17.51 17.10 16.17
N GLU A 257 16.31 16.67 16.55
CA GLU A 257 15.98 16.30 17.93
C GLU A 257 16.58 14.94 18.32
N ASN A 258 16.88 14.08 17.35
CA ASN A 258 17.37 12.71 17.58
C ASN A 258 18.72 12.46 16.88
N PRO A 259 19.80 13.17 17.25
CA PRO A 259 21.08 13.13 16.53
C PRO A 259 21.73 11.75 16.51
N ASP A 260 21.57 10.95 17.57
CA ASP A 260 22.11 9.59 17.64
C ASP A 260 21.42 8.66 16.63
N VAL A 261 20.09 8.73 16.57
CA VAL A 261 19.29 7.97 15.59
C VAL A 261 19.61 8.44 14.18
N ALA A 262 19.65 9.76 13.94
CA ALA A 262 20.01 10.32 12.65
C ALA A 262 21.40 9.86 12.17
N SER A 263 22.40 9.91 13.06
CA SER A 263 23.77 9.43 12.76
C SER A 263 23.78 7.94 12.42
N MET A 264 23.06 7.12 13.19
CA MET A 264 22.94 5.69 12.95
C MET A 264 22.33 5.39 11.58
N LEU A 265 21.20 6.02 11.24
CA LEU A 265 20.49 5.81 9.98
C LEU A 265 21.32 6.26 8.77
N ILE A 266 22.02 7.40 8.87
CA ILE A 266 22.90 7.89 7.79
C ILE A 266 24.09 6.96 7.60
N LYS A 267 24.69 6.44 8.67
CA LYS A 267 25.76 5.44 8.57
C LYS A 267 25.25 4.15 7.91
N LYS A 268 24.03 3.71 8.19
CA LYS A 268 23.40 2.58 7.49
C LYS A 268 23.28 2.88 5.99
N ALA A 269 22.77 4.05 5.62
CA ALA A 269 22.61 4.44 4.23
C ALA A 269 23.96 4.57 3.48
N ILE A 270 25.01 5.02 4.15
CA ILE A 270 26.38 5.05 3.58
C ILE A 270 26.86 3.62 3.30
N LYS A 271 26.67 2.67 4.22
CA LYS A 271 27.01 1.25 3.99
C LYS A 271 26.22 0.66 2.83
N ALA A 272 24.92 0.96 2.72
CA ALA A 272 24.07 0.55 1.61
C ALA A 272 24.60 1.08 0.26
N LYS A 273 24.97 2.37 0.21
CA LYS A 273 25.62 2.99 -0.96
C LYS A 273 26.91 2.28 -1.34
N GLU A 274 27.81 2.02 -0.38
CA GLU A 274 29.08 1.33 -0.63
C GLU A 274 28.86 -0.08 -1.20
N ALA A 275 27.92 -0.83 -0.63
CA ALA A 275 27.54 -2.15 -1.13
C ALA A 275 26.99 -2.10 -2.57
N ARG A 276 26.12 -1.13 -2.87
CA ARG A 276 25.58 -0.91 -4.23
C ARG A 276 26.68 -0.53 -5.22
N GLU A 277 27.59 0.36 -4.87
CA GLU A 277 28.70 0.77 -5.74
C GLU A 277 29.68 -0.39 -5.98
N ALA A 278 29.99 -1.18 -4.95
CA ALA A 278 30.78 -2.39 -5.08
C ALA A 278 30.12 -3.42 -6.00
N ALA A 279 28.80 -3.64 -5.85
CA ALA A 279 28.03 -4.53 -6.71
C ALA A 279 27.99 -4.03 -8.17
N ARG A 280 27.83 -2.71 -8.39
CA ARG A 280 27.90 -2.11 -9.73
C ARG A 280 29.27 -2.34 -10.36
N LYS A 281 30.35 -2.05 -9.63
CA LYS A 281 31.72 -2.25 -10.11
C LYS A 281 31.99 -3.72 -10.44
N ALA A 282 31.58 -4.64 -9.57
CA ALA A 282 31.71 -6.08 -9.85
C ALA A 282 30.96 -6.52 -11.12
N ARG A 283 29.77 -5.98 -11.38
CA ARG A 283 29.01 -6.23 -12.62
C ARG A 283 29.69 -5.62 -13.84
N GLU A 284 30.25 -4.42 -13.73
CA GLU A 284 30.99 -3.74 -14.80
C GLU A 284 32.32 -4.45 -15.11
N ASP A 285 33.06 -4.89 -14.09
CA ASP A 285 34.28 -5.68 -14.21
C ASP A 285 33.99 -7.05 -14.83
N ALA A 286 32.87 -7.69 -14.47
CA ALA A 286 32.42 -8.92 -15.12
C ALA A 286 32.03 -8.71 -16.60
N ARG A 287 31.50 -7.53 -16.96
CA ARG A 287 31.16 -7.16 -18.35
C ARG A 287 32.37 -6.75 -19.18
N SER A 288 33.34 -6.04 -18.59
CA SER A 288 34.52 -5.50 -19.27
C SER A 288 35.70 -6.48 -19.27
N GLY A 289 35.84 -7.29 -18.21
CA GLY A 289 36.87 -8.30 -17.98
C GLY A 289 36.58 -9.64 -18.65
N LYS A 290 36.43 -9.67 -19.98
CA LYS A 290 36.78 -10.80 -20.88
C LYS A 290 36.46 -10.47 -22.35
N LYS A 291 37.21 -9.53 -22.93
CA LYS A 291 37.55 -9.56 -24.37
C LYS A 291 38.61 -10.65 -24.66
N LYS A 292 38.41 -11.86 -24.16
CA LYS A 292 39.19 -13.05 -24.54
C LYS A 292 38.19 -14.09 -25.06
N LYS A 293 37.93 -14.01 -26.37
CA LYS A 293 37.00 -14.81 -27.20
C LYS A 293 35.54 -14.75 -26.74
N ARG A 294 34.67 -14.28 -27.65
CA ARG A 294 33.26 -14.70 -27.73
C ARG A 294 33.21 -16.22 -27.56
N LYS A 295 32.96 -16.70 -26.35
CA LYS A 295 32.05 -17.81 -26.17
C LYS A 295 30.74 -17.13 -25.85
N ASP A 296 29.75 -17.30 -26.72
CA ASP A 296 28.37 -17.05 -26.34
C ASP A 296 28.17 -17.74 -24.99
N THR A 297 28.04 -16.96 -23.92
CA THR A 297 27.28 -17.42 -22.77
C THR A 297 25.84 -17.51 -23.26
N LEU A 298 25.56 -18.57 -24.02
CA LEU A 298 24.26 -19.19 -23.99
C LEU A 298 23.91 -19.24 -22.50
N LEU A 299 22.80 -18.60 -22.11
CA LEU A 299 22.12 -19.00 -20.89
C LEU A 299 22.15 -20.52 -20.91
N SER A 300 22.82 -21.09 -19.89
CA SER A 300 22.98 -22.50 -19.53
C SER A 300 22.28 -23.51 -20.45
N GLY A 301 22.84 -24.70 -20.69
CA GLY A 301 22.20 -25.80 -21.45
C GLY A 301 20.79 -26.23 -21.00
N LYS A 302 20.21 -25.56 -19.99
CA LYS A 302 18.82 -25.58 -19.54
C LYS A 302 17.87 -24.61 -20.27
N LEU A 303 18.35 -23.58 -20.97
CA LEU A 303 17.48 -22.71 -21.78
C LEU A 303 17.32 -23.30 -23.18
N THR A 304 16.10 -23.69 -23.53
CA THR A 304 15.74 -23.95 -24.92
C THR A 304 15.32 -22.63 -25.57
N PRO A 305 16.03 -22.14 -26.61
CA PRO A 305 15.70 -20.87 -27.25
C PRO A 305 14.45 -20.98 -28.12
N ALA A 306 13.63 -19.93 -28.14
CA ALA A 306 12.57 -19.78 -29.14
C ALA A 306 13.16 -19.60 -30.55
N GLN A 307 12.46 -20.08 -31.57
CA GLN A 307 12.87 -19.92 -32.97
C GLN A 307 12.84 -18.44 -33.42
N SER A 308 11.87 -17.68 -32.91
CA SER A 308 11.70 -16.26 -33.16
C SER A 308 12.57 -15.42 -32.22
N LYS A 309 12.95 -14.21 -32.65
CA LYS A 309 13.60 -13.19 -31.80
C LYS A 309 12.66 -12.04 -31.41
N ASN A 310 11.37 -12.14 -31.72
CA ASN A 310 10.40 -11.08 -31.43
C ASN A 310 9.86 -11.17 -29.99
N ALA A 311 10.32 -10.26 -29.13
CA ALA A 311 9.91 -10.20 -27.73
C ALA A 311 8.39 -9.99 -27.51
N GLN A 312 7.67 -9.42 -28.48
CA GLN A 312 6.21 -9.23 -28.36
C GLN A 312 5.41 -10.52 -28.60
N LYS A 313 6.02 -11.54 -29.19
CA LYS A 313 5.37 -12.83 -29.50
C LYS A 313 5.99 -14.00 -28.75
N ASN A 314 7.22 -13.86 -28.29
CA ASN A 314 7.93 -14.91 -27.60
C ASN A 314 7.45 -14.98 -26.14
N GLU A 315 7.18 -16.20 -25.70
CA GLU A 315 6.82 -16.50 -24.32
C GLU A 315 7.98 -17.22 -23.64
N LEU A 316 8.20 -16.95 -22.36
CA LEU A 316 9.20 -17.62 -21.53
C LEU A 316 8.50 -18.51 -20.51
N TYR A 317 8.74 -19.82 -20.62
CA TYR A 317 8.23 -20.81 -19.67
C TYR A 317 9.32 -21.13 -18.64
N LEU A 318 9.00 -20.93 -17.36
CA LEU A 318 9.85 -21.34 -16.23
C LEU A 318 9.33 -22.67 -15.71
N VAL A 319 10.18 -23.70 -15.74
CA VAL A 319 9.81 -25.09 -15.43
C VAL A 319 10.72 -25.64 -14.34
N GLU A 320 10.14 -26.44 -13.44
CA GLU A 320 10.88 -27.06 -12.35
C GLU A 320 11.62 -28.31 -12.83
N GLY A 321 12.95 -28.23 -12.86
CA GLY A 321 13.82 -29.35 -13.17
C GLY A 321 13.79 -29.83 -14.62
N ASP A 322 14.66 -30.77 -14.93
CA ASP A 322 14.87 -31.24 -16.31
C ASP A 322 13.73 -32.15 -16.80
N SER A 323 12.95 -32.76 -15.90
CA SER A 323 11.82 -33.63 -16.25
C SER A 323 10.65 -32.83 -16.83
N ALA A 324 10.19 -31.78 -16.15
CA ALA A 324 9.16 -30.89 -16.69
C ALA A 324 9.69 -30.12 -17.91
N GLY A 325 10.98 -29.75 -17.91
CA GLY A 325 11.63 -29.11 -19.06
C GLY A 325 11.71 -29.98 -20.30
N GLY A 326 11.85 -31.30 -20.15
CA GLY A 326 11.83 -32.23 -21.28
C GLY A 326 10.46 -32.32 -21.95
N SER A 327 9.37 -32.26 -21.18
CA SER A 327 8.01 -32.25 -21.71
C SER A 327 7.59 -30.90 -22.29
N ALA A 328 8.14 -29.80 -21.77
CA ALA A 328 7.83 -28.44 -22.21
C ALA A 328 8.65 -27.98 -23.43
N LYS A 329 9.75 -28.67 -23.74
CA LYS A 329 10.66 -28.39 -24.87
C LYS A 329 10.11 -28.91 -26.19
#